data_AF-A0A2Z2M7U0-F1
#
_entry.id   AF-A0A2Z2M7U0-F1
#
_cell.length_a   1.000
_cell.length_b   1.000
_cell.length_c   1.000
_cell.angle_alpha   90.00
_cell.angle_beta   90.00
_cell.angle_gamma   90.00
#
_symmetry.space_group_name_H-M   'P 1'
#
loop_
_entity.id
_entity.type
_entity.pdbx_description
1 polymer ?
#
loop_
_entity_poly.entity_id
_entity_poly.type
_entity_poly.pdbx_seq_one_letter_code
_entity_poly.pdbx_strand_id
1 'polypeptide(L)'
;MSKIKVKTLTREIVSLAEGLGLKAVPEYRTSDGTRIDIAVLNGEKKLLAIELEASFKWFPQRLLYDVVKAHRAGFPELWVVTPFRNAKPGWVLNYAQEIGLNLEIIEAGEFLEKLEEKLEGRGGAQSIGLPRG
;
A
#
# COMPACT_ATOMS: atom_id res chain seq x y z
N MET A 1 12.70 17.04 -10.90
CA MET A 1 11.68 16.08 -10.41
C MET A 1 12.41 14.92 -9.75
N SER A 2 12.14 14.67 -8.46
CA SER A 2 12.66 13.48 -7.77
C SER A 2 12.08 12.24 -8.45
N LYS A 3 12.92 11.25 -8.79
CA LYS A 3 12.44 9.96 -9.31
C LYS A 3 12.25 9.03 -8.13
N ILE A 4 11.11 8.34 -8.05
CA ILE A 4 10.94 7.24 -7.09
C ILE A 4 11.98 6.16 -7.40
N LYS A 5 12.77 5.77 -6.39
CA LYS A 5 13.65 4.61 -6.46
C LYS A 5 12.86 3.36 -6.06
N VAL A 6 12.02 2.86 -6.98
CA VAL A 6 11.06 1.75 -6.73
C VAL A 6 11.70 0.60 -5.97
N LYS A 7 12.84 0.06 -6.45
CA LYS A 7 13.52 -1.07 -5.80
C LYS A 7 13.97 -0.79 -4.37
N THR A 8 14.42 0.43 -4.08
CA THR A 8 14.84 0.82 -2.73
C THR A 8 13.61 0.91 -1.84
N LEU A 9 12.58 1.62 -2.30
CA LEU A 9 11.36 1.83 -1.55
C LEU A 9 10.64 0.51 -1.24
N THR A 10 10.59 -0.43 -2.20
CA THR A 10 10.05 -1.77 -1.96
C THR A 10 10.79 -2.50 -0.84
N ARG A 11 12.13 -2.41 -0.77
CA ARG A 11 12.92 -3.05 0.29
C ARG A 11 12.65 -2.41 1.66
N GLU A 12 12.55 -1.09 1.71
CA GLU A 12 12.25 -0.34 2.94
C GLU A 12 10.87 -0.70 3.48
N ILE A 13 9.84 -0.75 2.61
CA ILE A 13 8.48 -1.19 2.97
C ILE A 13 8.49 -2.60 3.55
N VAL A 14 9.19 -3.53 2.88
CA VAL A 14 9.25 -4.93 3.33
C VAL A 14 9.94 -5.03 4.68
N SER A 15 11.10 -4.39 4.85
CA SER A 15 11.83 -4.39 6.11
C SER A 15 11.03 -3.78 7.25
N LEU A 16 10.30 -2.69 6.99
CA LEU A 16 9.43 -2.05 7.98
C LEU A 16 8.29 -2.98 8.41
N ALA A 17 7.57 -3.57 7.44
CA ALA A 17 6.48 -4.49 7.73
C ALA A 17 6.96 -5.72 8.52
N GLU A 18 8.09 -6.31 8.14
CA GLU A 18 8.70 -7.44 8.84
C GLU A 18 9.08 -7.08 10.29
N GLY A 19 9.67 -5.90 10.51
CA GLY A 19 10.00 -5.39 11.85
C GLY A 19 8.79 -5.22 12.76
N LEU A 20 7.61 -4.98 12.18
CA LEU A 20 6.33 -4.87 12.88
C LEU A 20 5.57 -6.21 13.00
N GLY A 21 6.17 -7.34 12.59
CA GLY A 21 5.50 -8.64 12.61
C GLY A 21 4.38 -8.79 11.57
N LEU A 22 4.40 -7.97 10.53
CA LEU A 22 3.51 -8.04 9.36
C LEU A 22 4.24 -8.72 8.20
N LYS A 23 3.46 -9.15 7.20
CA LYS A 23 4.00 -9.69 5.95
C LYS A 23 3.76 -8.70 4.81
N ALA A 24 4.82 -8.17 4.24
CA ALA A 24 4.76 -7.45 2.96
C ALA A 24 5.14 -8.39 1.81
N VAL A 25 4.31 -8.46 0.77
CA VAL A 25 4.53 -9.29 -0.42
C VAL A 25 4.69 -8.39 -1.64
N PRO A 26 5.92 -8.22 -2.15
CA PRO A 26 6.15 -7.56 -3.42
C PRO A 26 5.56 -8.34 -4.59
N GLU A 27 5.15 -7.64 -5.64
CA GLU A 27 4.55 -8.19 -6.85
C GLU A 27 3.41 -9.17 -6.56
N TYR A 28 2.56 -8.81 -5.61
CA TYR A 28 1.43 -9.63 -5.18
C TYR A 28 0.48 -9.89 -6.35
N ARG A 29 0.35 -11.16 -6.73
CA ARG A 29 -0.61 -11.60 -7.75
C ARG A 29 -1.95 -11.91 -7.11
N THR A 30 -2.99 -11.27 -7.63
CA THR A 30 -4.38 -11.52 -7.24
C THR A 30 -4.90 -12.80 -7.89
N SER A 31 -6.06 -13.29 -7.45
CA SER A 31 -6.72 -14.46 -8.03
C SER A 31 -7.15 -14.28 -9.49
N ASP A 32 -7.36 -13.04 -9.94
CA ASP A 32 -7.68 -12.71 -11.33
C ASP A 32 -6.44 -12.42 -12.19
N GLY A 33 -5.24 -12.67 -11.65
CA GLY A 33 -3.97 -12.57 -12.38
C GLY A 33 -3.40 -11.15 -12.47
N THR A 34 -4.09 -10.15 -11.89
CA THR A 34 -3.56 -8.78 -11.79
C THR A 34 -2.46 -8.69 -10.74
N ARG A 35 -1.61 -7.66 -10.84
CA ARG A 35 -0.50 -7.42 -9.91
C ARG A 35 -0.78 -6.17 -9.09
N ILE A 36 -0.62 -6.30 -7.78
CA ILE A 36 -0.43 -5.20 -6.84
C ILE A 36 1.06 -5.08 -6.55
N ASP A 37 1.63 -3.89 -6.59
CA ASP A 37 3.09 -3.73 -6.44
C ASP A 37 3.57 -4.26 -5.08
N ILE A 38 2.86 -3.94 -3.98
CA ILE A 38 3.13 -4.50 -2.65
C ILE A 38 1.82 -4.70 -1.89
N ALA A 39 1.63 -5.88 -1.31
CA ALA A 39 0.54 -6.18 -0.38
C ALA A 39 1.05 -6.29 1.05
N VAL A 40 0.46 -5.56 1.99
CA VAL A 40 0.74 -5.69 3.44
C VAL A 40 -0.37 -6.49 4.11
N LEU A 41 0.02 -7.54 4.83
CA LEU A 41 -0.85 -8.56 5.41
C LEU A 41 -0.54 -8.76 6.89
N ASN A 42 -1.56 -9.12 7.67
CA ASN A 42 -1.42 -9.69 9.01
C ASN A 42 -2.06 -11.10 9.00
N GLY A 43 -1.22 -12.13 8.92
CA GLY A 43 -1.68 -13.48 8.60
C GLY A 43 -2.40 -13.50 7.24
N GLU A 44 -3.66 -13.95 7.22
CA GLU A 44 -4.51 -13.95 6.02
C GLU A 44 -5.24 -12.61 5.80
N LYS A 45 -5.24 -11.73 6.80
CA LYS A 45 -5.93 -10.44 6.74
C LYS A 45 -5.18 -9.47 5.84
N LYS A 46 -5.87 -8.96 4.82
CA LYS A 46 -5.39 -7.89 3.94
C LYS A 46 -5.52 -6.54 4.64
N LEU A 47 -4.40 -5.84 4.82
CA LEU A 47 -4.39 -4.54 5.48
C LEU A 47 -4.33 -3.40 4.47
N LEU A 48 -3.36 -3.45 3.57
CA LEU A 48 -3.04 -2.34 2.69
C LEU A 48 -2.46 -2.85 1.36
N ALA A 49 -3.00 -2.35 0.25
CA ALA A 49 -2.38 -2.43 -1.06
C ALA A 49 -1.57 -1.15 -1.33
N ILE A 50 -0.38 -1.29 -1.93
CA ILE A 50 0.49 -0.16 -2.26
C ILE A 50 0.84 -0.25 -3.74
N GLU A 51 0.69 0.86 -4.45
CA GLU A 51 1.10 1.07 -5.84
C GLU A 51 2.19 2.14 -5.94
N LEU A 52 3.27 1.87 -6.65
CA LEU A 52 4.39 2.79 -6.81
C LEU A 52 4.32 3.47 -8.18
N GLU A 53 3.54 4.55 -8.25
CA GLU A 53 3.25 5.25 -9.50
C GLU A 53 4.35 6.24 -9.89
N ALA A 54 5.26 5.80 -10.76
CA ALA A 54 6.36 6.63 -11.26
C ALA A 54 6.03 7.46 -12.51
N SER A 55 4.81 7.37 -13.06
CA SER A 55 4.41 8.08 -14.29
C SER A 55 3.14 8.92 -14.13
N PHE A 56 3.21 10.17 -14.57
CA PHE A 56 2.03 11.06 -14.59
C PHE A 56 1.15 10.82 -15.82
N LYS A 57 1.64 10.05 -16.80
CA LYS A 57 0.90 9.74 -18.01
C LYS A 57 -0.32 8.90 -17.65
N TRP A 58 -1.50 9.47 -17.89
CA TRP A 58 -2.81 8.82 -17.74
C TRP A 58 -3.12 8.50 -16.27
N PHE A 59 -2.67 9.38 -15.38
CA PHE A 59 -2.75 9.18 -13.94
C PHE A 59 -4.17 8.85 -13.45
N PRO A 60 -5.25 9.54 -13.87
CA PRO A 60 -6.61 9.17 -13.43
C PRO A 60 -7.05 7.78 -13.89
N GLN A 61 -6.68 7.36 -15.11
CA GLN A 61 -7.02 6.02 -15.63
C GLN A 61 -6.25 4.92 -14.90
N ARG A 62 -4.98 5.16 -14.58
CA ARG A 62 -4.15 4.25 -13.80
C ARG A 62 -4.67 4.12 -12.37
N LEU A 63 -4.98 5.26 -11.76
CA LEU A 63 -5.59 5.32 -10.43
C LEU A 63 -6.91 4.55 -10.37
N LEU A 64 -7.78 4.72 -11.37
CA LEU A 64 -9.03 3.95 -11.46
C LEU A 64 -8.77 2.45 -11.55
N TYR A 65 -7.83 2.03 -12.38
CA TYR A 65 -7.43 0.64 -12.50
C TYR A 65 -6.91 0.08 -11.17
N ASP A 66 -6.11 0.87 -10.46
CA ASP A 66 -5.55 0.50 -9.17
C ASP A 66 -6.62 0.38 -8.08
N VAL A 67 -7.59 1.29 -8.07
CA VAL A 67 -8.76 1.23 -7.19
C VAL A 67 -9.55 -0.05 -7.43
N VAL A 68 -9.89 -0.35 -8.69
CA VAL A 68 -10.70 -1.53 -9.04
C VAL A 68 -9.96 -2.84 -8.70
N LYS A 69 -8.65 -2.93 -8.98
CA LYS A 69 -7.87 -4.14 -8.69
C LYS A 69 -7.72 -4.37 -7.18
N ALA A 70 -7.44 -3.33 -6.40
CA ALA A 70 -7.31 -3.44 -4.94
C ALA A 70 -8.64 -3.83 -4.28
N HIS A 71 -9.75 -3.19 -4.67
CA HIS A 71 -11.09 -3.51 -4.20
C HIS A 71 -11.48 -4.97 -4.53
N ARG A 72 -11.32 -5.40 -5.79
CA ARG A 72 -11.61 -6.79 -6.21
C ARG A 72 -10.74 -7.81 -5.49
N ALA A 73 -9.49 -7.45 -5.21
CA ALA A 73 -8.58 -8.27 -4.42
C ALA A 73 -8.94 -8.28 -2.92
N GLY A 74 -9.96 -7.55 -2.48
CA GLY A 74 -10.45 -7.54 -1.10
C GLY A 74 -9.57 -6.76 -0.13
N PHE A 75 -8.77 -5.81 -0.63
CA PHE A 75 -8.08 -4.86 0.24
C PHE A 75 -9.06 -3.77 0.70
N PRO A 76 -9.06 -3.42 1.99
CA PRO A 76 -9.89 -2.32 2.49
C PRO A 76 -9.30 -0.94 2.17
N GLU A 77 -8.02 -0.90 1.77
CA GLU A 77 -7.26 0.34 1.60
C GLU A 77 -6.19 0.20 0.51
N LEU A 78 -6.04 1.27 -0.26
CA LEU A 78 -5.06 1.43 -1.33
C LEU A 78 -4.28 2.73 -1.13
N TRP A 79 -2.96 2.64 -1.08
CA TRP A 79 -2.07 3.78 -1.13
C TRP A 79 -1.34 3.84 -2.48
N VAL A 80 -1.42 4.98 -3.16
CA VAL A 80 -0.67 5.24 -4.39
C VAL A 80 0.45 6.22 -4.10
N VAL A 81 1.70 5.74 -4.19
CA VAL A 81 2.90 6.51 -3.89
C VAL A 81 3.46 7.10 -5.16
N THR A 82 3.66 8.41 -5.18
CA THR A 82 4.00 9.14 -6.41
C THR A 82 5.04 10.24 -6.16
N PRO A 83 5.94 10.55 -7.12
CA PRO A 83 6.84 11.70 -7.00
C PRO A 83 6.13 13.02 -7.39
N PHE A 84 4.89 12.95 -7.89
CA PHE A 84 4.18 14.10 -8.42
C PHE A 84 3.43 14.82 -7.32
N ARG A 85 3.85 16.05 -7.04
CA ARG A 85 3.12 16.96 -6.16
C ARG A 85 1.74 17.27 -6.74
N ASN A 86 0.75 17.42 -5.87
CA ASN A 86 -0.62 17.78 -6.25
C ASN A 86 -1.26 16.83 -7.27
N ALA A 87 -0.93 15.54 -7.22
CA ALA A 87 -1.58 14.53 -8.06
C ALA A 87 -3.10 14.52 -7.77
N LYS A 88 -3.90 14.97 -8.74
CA LYS A 88 -5.35 15.13 -8.55
C LYS A 88 -6.07 13.83 -8.90
N PRO A 89 -6.75 13.17 -7.95
CA PRO A 89 -7.52 11.97 -8.24
C PRO A 89 -8.77 12.24 -9.08
N GLY A 90 -9.29 13.48 -9.08
CA GLY A 90 -10.54 13.83 -9.74
C GLY A 90 -11.70 12.98 -9.21
N TRP A 91 -12.58 12.53 -10.11
CA TRP A 91 -13.75 11.72 -9.77
C TRP A 91 -13.41 10.33 -9.21
N VAL A 92 -12.17 9.86 -9.40
CA VAL A 92 -11.73 8.52 -8.95
C VAL A 92 -11.74 8.40 -7.43
N LEU A 93 -11.52 9.51 -6.70
CA LEU A 93 -11.61 9.52 -5.23
C LEU A 93 -13.03 9.17 -4.76
N ASN A 94 -14.03 9.83 -5.35
CA ASN A 94 -15.44 9.57 -5.01
C ASN A 94 -15.83 8.14 -5.38
N TYR A 95 -15.38 7.66 -6.55
CA TYR A 95 -15.64 6.28 -6.97
C TYR A 95 -15.02 5.25 -6.02
N ALA A 96 -13.79 5.47 -5.55
CA ALA A 96 -13.16 4.59 -4.56
C ALA A 96 -13.98 4.51 -3.26
N GLN A 97 -14.47 5.65 -2.78
CA GLN A 97 -15.34 5.73 -1.61
C GLN A 97 -16.68 5.02 -1.83
N GLU A 98 -17.31 5.20 -2.99
CA GLU A 98 -18.58 4.55 -3.34
C GLU A 98 -18.48 3.02 -3.32
N ILE A 99 -17.33 2.46 -3.72
CA ILE A 99 -17.08 1.01 -3.68
C ILE A 99 -16.49 0.53 -2.35
N GLY A 100 -16.38 1.41 -1.34
CA GLY A 100 -15.89 1.05 0.00
C GLY A 100 -14.38 0.83 0.11
N LEU A 101 -13.58 1.40 -0.80
CA LEU A 101 -12.13 1.38 -0.75
C LEU A 101 -11.59 2.72 -0.25
N ASN A 102 -10.79 2.69 0.82
CA ASN A 102 -10.06 3.88 1.27
C ASN A 102 -8.87 4.12 0.33
N LEU A 103 -8.87 5.23 -0.40
CA LEU A 103 -7.79 5.61 -1.30
C LEU A 103 -6.98 6.79 -0.72
N GLU A 104 -5.66 6.62 -0.64
CA GLU A 104 -4.73 7.71 -0.33
C GLU A 104 -3.69 7.86 -1.45
N ILE A 105 -3.39 9.09 -1.85
CA ILE A 105 -2.29 9.40 -2.77
C ILE A 105 -1.22 10.12 -1.96
N ILE A 106 -0.03 9.54 -1.91
CA ILE A 106 1.04 9.97 -0.99
C ILE A 106 2.27 10.39 -1.79
N GLU A 107 2.86 11.52 -1.42
CA GLU A 107 4.15 11.94 -1.97
C GLU A 107 5.27 11.03 -1.45
N ALA A 108 6.15 10.57 -2.35
CA ALA A 108 7.20 9.62 -2.01
C ALA A 108 8.15 10.05 -0.88
N GLY A 109 8.28 11.36 -0.62
CA GLY A 109 9.13 11.90 0.44
C GLY A 109 8.57 11.73 1.85
N GLU A 110 7.25 11.60 2.00
CA GLU A 110 6.54 11.51 3.30
C GLU A 110 6.02 10.08 3.57
N PHE A 111 6.16 9.20 2.59
CA PHE A 111 5.47 7.92 2.58
C PHE A 111 5.95 6.93 3.66
N LEU A 112 7.26 6.84 3.93
CA LEU A 112 7.76 5.85 4.89
C LEU A 112 7.35 6.17 6.32
N GLU A 113 7.41 7.43 6.72
CA GLU A 113 6.96 7.91 8.04
C GLU A 113 5.46 7.64 8.22
N LYS A 114 4.64 8.03 7.24
CA LYS A 114 3.20 7.71 7.24
C LYS A 114 2.93 6.21 7.30
N LEU A 115 3.71 5.40 6.58
CA LEU A 115 3.53 3.95 6.57
C LEU A 115 3.84 3.34 7.93
N GLU A 116 4.90 3.81 8.60
CA GLU A 116 5.25 3.40 9.95
C GLU A 116 4.09 3.71 10.92
N GLU A 117 3.65 4.97 10.99
CA GLU A 117 2.50 5.39 11.82
C GLU A 117 1.24 4.58 11.53
N LYS A 118 0.99 4.28 10.25
CA LYS A 118 -0.18 3.50 9.83
C LYS A 118 -0.13 2.07 10.33
N LEU A 119 1.04 1.44 10.29
CA LEU A 119 1.22 0.02 10.59
C LEU A 119 1.53 -0.24 12.07
N GLU A 120 1.97 0.78 12.81
CA GLU A 120 2.12 0.72 14.26
C GLU A 120 0.83 0.22 14.94
N GLY A 121 1.01 -0.69 15.91
CA GLY A 121 -0.11 -1.33 16.62
C GLY A 121 -0.98 -2.27 15.78
N ARG A 122 -0.72 -2.44 14.48
CA ARG A 122 -1.42 -3.41 13.60
C ARG A 122 -0.68 -4.73 13.44
N GLY A 123 0.59 -4.75 13.85
CA GLY A 123 1.40 -5.94 14.02
C GLY A 123 0.83 -6.87 15.10
N GLY A 124 0.85 -8.18 14.86
CA GLY A 124 0.58 -9.14 15.92
C GLY A 124 1.68 -9.07 16.97
N ALA A 125 1.30 -9.02 18.26
CA ALA A 125 2.25 -9.26 19.34
C ALA A 125 2.86 -10.66 19.12
N GLN A 126 4.08 -10.74 18.61
CA GLN A 126 4.88 -11.93 18.82
C GLN A 126 5.17 -11.99 20.32
N SER A 127 4.47 -12.91 20.97
CA SER A 127 4.62 -13.32 22.35
C SER A 127 6.10 -13.46 22.73
N ILE A 128 6.63 -12.51 23.50
CA ILE A 128 7.69 -12.82 24.48
C ILE A 128 7.00 -13.43 25.70
N GLY A 129 6.50 -14.65 25.50
CA GLY A 129 6.10 -15.53 26.58
C GLY A 129 7.36 -16.08 27.23
N LEU A 130 7.93 -15.32 28.17
CA LEU A 130 8.82 -15.90 29.17
C LEU A 130 7.92 -16.44 30.29
N PRO A 131 7.88 -17.76 30.54
CA PRO A 131 7.28 -18.26 31.76
C PRO A 131 8.15 -17.77 32.92
N ARG A 132 7.55 -17.00 33.84
CA ARG A 132 8.09 -16.88 35.18
C ARG A 132 7.75 -18.18 35.91
N GLY A 133 8.64 -19.15 35.80
CA GLY A 133 8.77 -20.29 36.69
C GLY A 133 10.05 -20.13 37.50
#